data_AF-A0A3D1AUC6-F1
#
_entry.id   AF-A0A3D1AUC6-F1
#
_cell.length_a   1.000
_cell.length_b   1.000
_cell.length_c   1.000
_cell.angle_alpha   90.00
_cell.angle_beta   90.00
_cell.angle_gamma   90.00
#
_symmetry.space_group_name_H-M   'P 1'
#
loop_
_entity.id
_entity.type
_entity.pdbx_description
1 polymer ?
#
loop_
_entity_poly.entity_id
_entity_poly.type
_entity_poly.pdbx_seq_one_letter_code
_entity_poly.pdbx_strand_id
1 'polypeptide(L)'
;WHLKAAGKPNWGRMPEIVRHIEQARDAGVDIGADTYAYTAWFNDFSAFIPPWAHDGGNARLIERLKDPAARARIRRDMQTPSTTWDNEWLEIAGPESILIGVVQNPKLLPFQGKTIADVARAWHKDPIDTICDFLIEDNGFTSVAVFGMNEADVALALQQPWVAIDNDSQGTAPDGLLGAEHPHPRA
;
A
#
# COMPACT_ATOMS: atom_id res chain seq x y z
N TRP A 1 -4.86 -17.77 -1.45
CA TRP A 1 -5.43 -16.43 -1.68
C TRP A 1 -5.11 -15.63 -0.45
N HIS A 2 -4.83 -14.36 -0.65
CA HIS A 2 -4.13 -13.59 0.35
C HIS A 2 -5.13 -12.93 1.32
N LEU A 3 -5.23 -13.49 2.53
CA LEU A 3 -6.19 -13.10 3.56
C LEU A 3 -5.71 -11.86 4.31
N LYS A 4 -6.51 -10.80 4.28
CA LYS A 4 -6.32 -9.62 5.15
C LYS A 4 -7.65 -8.95 5.45
N ALA A 5 -7.80 -8.44 6.67
CA ALA A 5 -8.78 -7.41 7.01
C ALA A 5 -8.05 -6.06 7.00
N ALA A 6 -8.13 -5.35 5.88
CA ALA A 6 -7.41 -4.09 5.65
C ALA A 6 -8.35 -2.89 5.67
N GLY A 7 -7.79 -1.74 6.04
CA GLY A 7 -8.49 -0.48 6.18
C GLY A 7 -9.24 -0.35 7.50
N LYS A 8 -9.14 0.83 8.11
CA LYS A 8 -9.79 1.17 9.40
C LYS A 8 -11.25 0.74 9.50
N PRO A 9 -12.10 0.90 8.47
CA PRO A 9 -13.49 0.45 8.55
C PRO A 9 -13.66 -1.07 8.75
N ASN A 10 -12.64 -1.88 8.45
CA ASN A 10 -12.67 -3.34 8.56
C ASN A 10 -11.91 -3.89 9.77
N TRP A 11 -11.29 -3.04 10.60
CA TRP A 11 -10.58 -3.51 11.79
C TRP A 11 -11.53 -4.19 12.78
N GLY A 12 -11.10 -5.31 13.34
CA GLY A 12 -11.85 -6.16 14.25
C GLY A 12 -12.78 -7.15 13.54
N ARG A 13 -12.76 -7.23 12.21
CA ARG A 13 -13.65 -8.12 11.43
C ARG A 13 -13.05 -9.50 11.16
N MET A 14 -11.79 -9.76 11.49
CA MET A 14 -11.21 -11.08 11.27
C MET A 14 -11.99 -12.23 11.93
N PRO A 15 -12.55 -12.09 13.17
CA PRO A 15 -13.37 -13.15 13.76
C PRO A 15 -14.59 -13.52 12.91
N GLU A 16 -15.23 -12.53 12.27
CA GLU A 16 -16.36 -12.75 11.35
C GLU A 16 -15.90 -13.51 10.11
N ILE A 17 -14.77 -13.07 9.52
CA ILE A 17 -14.20 -13.68 8.32
C ILE A 17 -13.82 -15.14 8.57
N VAL A 18 -13.13 -15.42 9.68
CA VAL A 18 -12.74 -16.77 10.10
C VAL A 18 -13.97 -17.66 10.25
N ARG A 19 -15.00 -17.20 10.97
CA ARG A 19 -16.25 -17.97 11.13
C ARG A 19 -16.90 -18.31 9.78
N HIS A 20 -16.91 -17.38 8.83
CA HIS A 20 -17.46 -17.63 7.49
C HIS A 20 -16.66 -18.69 6.72
N ILE A 21 -15.33 -18.64 6.81
CA ILE A 21 -14.46 -19.62 6.15
C ILE A 21 -14.62 -21.00 6.80
N GLU A 22 -14.65 -21.08 8.12
CA GLU A 22 -14.88 -22.33 8.85
C GLU A 22 -16.22 -22.97 8.48
N GLN A 23 -17.30 -22.18 8.41
CA GLN A 23 -18.62 -22.69 7.97
C GLN A 23 -18.59 -23.28 6.56
N ALA A 24 -17.86 -22.66 5.63
CA ALA A 24 -17.72 -23.19 4.28
C ALA A 24 -16.87 -24.47 4.26
N ARG A 25 -15.81 -24.54 5.09
CA ARG A 25 -14.99 -25.74 5.25
C ARG A 25 -15.78 -26.90 5.86
N ASP A 26 -16.60 -26.62 6.87
CA ASP A 26 -17.52 -27.60 7.48
C ASP A 26 -18.57 -28.11 6.49
N ALA A 27 -18.97 -27.28 5.53
CA ALA A 27 -19.84 -27.66 4.41
C ALA A 27 -19.10 -28.46 3.30
N GLY A 28 -17.82 -28.79 3.49
CA GLY A 28 -17.03 -29.60 2.57
C GLY A 28 -16.29 -28.82 1.49
N VAL A 29 -16.20 -27.49 1.58
CA VAL A 29 -15.42 -26.67 0.64
C VAL A 29 -13.96 -26.64 1.09
N ASP A 30 -13.04 -27.08 0.23
CA ASP A 30 -11.61 -27.00 0.51
C ASP A 30 -11.09 -25.57 0.30
N ILE A 31 -10.85 -24.84 1.41
CA ILE A 31 -10.42 -23.44 1.39
C ILE A 31 -9.13 -23.28 2.19
N GLY A 32 -8.02 -23.02 1.51
CA GLY A 32 -6.80 -22.52 2.13
C GLY A 32 -6.63 -21.02 1.88
N ALA A 33 -5.84 -20.36 2.73
CA ALA A 33 -5.42 -18.98 2.54
C ALA A 33 -3.95 -18.81 2.92
N ASP A 34 -3.40 -17.65 2.60
CA ASP A 34 -2.05 -17.24 2.98
C ASP A 34 -2.13 -15.83 3.58
N THR A 35 -1.23 -15.49 4.50
CA THR A 35 -1.10 -14.13 5.03
C THR A 35 0.31 -13.88 5.53
N TYR A 36 0.70 -12.61 5.63
CA TYR A 36 1.98 -12.21 6.21
C TYR A 36 1.85 -11.86 7.69
N ALA A 37 2.98 -11.87 8.40
CA ALA A 37 3.04 -11.64 9.84
C ALA A 37 3.26 -10.17 10.23
N TYR A 38 2.60 -9.23 9.56
CA TYR A 38 2.76 -7.80 9.80
C TYR A 38 1.53 -6.97 9.41
N THR A 39 1.45 -5.75 9.93
CA THR A 39 0.28 -4.85 9.80
C THR A 39 0.36 -3.88 8.62
N ALA A 40 1.33 -4.06 7.72
CA ALA A 40 1.48 -3.24 6.52
C ALA A 40 1.53 -4.05 5.23
N TRP A 41 0.80 -3.63 4.20
CA TRP A 41 1.03 -4.11 2.82
C TRP A 41 2.18 -3.35 2.16
N PHE A 42 2.61 -3.81 1.00
CA PHE A 42 3.59 -3.12 0.17
C PHE A 42 3.06 -2.98 -1.25
N ASN A 43 3.13 -1.77 -1.80
CA ASN A 43 2.55 -1.46 -3.11
C ASN A 43 3.31 -0.32 -3.80
N ASP A 44 2.96 -0.08 -5.06
CA ASP A 44 3.35 1.13 -5.77
C ASP A 44 2.69 2.34 -5.10
N PHE A 45 3.48 3.38 -4.83
CA PHE A 45 2.98 4.57 -4.14
C PHE A 45 1.89 5.30 -4.93
N SER A 46 1.85 5.10 -6.24
CA SER A 46 0.81 5.64 -7.11
C SER A 46 -0.56 5.01 -6.90
N ALA A 47 -0.69 3.92 -6.13
CA ALA A 47 -1.97 3.31 -5.76
C ALA A 47 -2.87 4.27 -4.94
N PHE A 48 -2.29 5.25 -4.24
CA PHE A 48 -3.04 6.33 -3.59
C PHE A 48 -3.74 7.27 -4.59
N ILE A 49 -3.35 7.26 -5.87
CA ILE A 49 -3.92 8.14 -6.90
C ILE A 49 -5.11 7.44 -7.57
N PRO A 50 -6.26 8.14 -7.77
CA PRO A 50 -7.44 7.57 -8.40
C PRO A 50 -7.17 6.91 -9.76
N PRO A 51 -7.81 5.76 -10.08
CA PRO A 51 -7.51 4.96 -11.27
C PRO A 51 -7.51 5.74 -12.59
N TRP A 52 -8.44 6.69 -12.79
CA TRP A 52 -8.52 7.48 -14.04
C TRP A 52 -7.25 8.28 -14.33
N ALA A 53 -6.49 8.65 -13.30
CA ALA A 53 -5.26 9.41 -13.47
C ALA A 53 -4.13 8.55 -14.06
N HIS A 54 -4.27 7.22 -14.04
CA HIS A 54 -3.30 6.27 -14.60
C HIS A 54 -3.52 5.96 -16.07
N ASP A 55 -4.64 6.38 -16.67
CA ASP A 55 -4.97 6.08 -18.07
C ASP A 55 -3.86 6.56 -19.02
N GLY A 56 -3.13 5.63 -19.64
CA GLY A 56 -1.97 5.92 -20.49
C GLY A 56 -0.60 5.81 -19.79
N GLY A 57 -0.55 5.22 -18.59
CA GLY A 57 0.68 4.86 -17.88
C GLY A 57 1.37 6.02 -17.15
N ASN A 58 2.55 5.76 -16.58
CA ASN A 58 3.26 6.71 -15.71
C ASN A 58 3.48 8.07 -16.36
N ALA A 59 3.85 8.14 -17.64
CA ALA A 59 4.05 9.43 -18.32
C ALA A 59 2.79 10.31 -18.25
N ARG A 60 1.60 9.75 -18.50
CA ARG A 60 0.32 10.46 -18.42
C ARG A 60 -0.09 10.77 -16.99
N LEU A 61 0.19 9.87 -16.05
CA LEU A 61 0.01 10.13 -14.62
C LEU A 61 0.79 11.38 -14.20
N ILE A 62 2.07 11.46 -14.54
CA ILE A 62 2.95 12.57 -14.16
C ILE A 62 2.49 13.88 -14.81
N GLU A 63 2.04 13.86 -16.07
CA GLU A 63 1.41 15.03 -16.72
C GLU A 63 0.18 15.51 -15.93
N ARG A 64 -0.71 14.61 -15.51
CA ARG A 64 -1.90 14.94 -14.72
C ARG A 64 -1.57 15.44 -13.31
N LEU A 65 -0.54 14.90 -12.67
CA LEU A 65 -0.09 15.37 -11.35
C LEU A 65 0.50 16.80 -11.41
N LYS A 66 1.02 17.21 -12.58
CA LYS A 66 1.52 18.57 -12.83
C LYS A 66 0.42 19.54 -13.26
N ASP A 67 -0.67 19.05 -13.85
CA ASP A 67 -1.81 19.89 -14.25
C ASP A 67 -2.64 20.32 -13.02
N PRO A 68 -2.83 21.63 -12.78
CA PRO A 68 -3.54 22.11 -11.59
C PRO A 68 -4.99 21.62 -11.47
N ALA A 69 -5.71 21.50 -12.59
CA ALA A 69 -7.11 21.09 -12.58
C ALA A 69 -7.25 19.59 -12.28
N ALA A 70 -6.42 18.76 -12.91
CA ALA A 70 -6.34 17.33 -12.64
C ALA A 70 -5.88 17.06 -11.21
N ARG A 71 -4.84 17.74 -10.71
CA ARG A 71 -4.38 17.61 -9.33
C ARG A 71 -5.45 18.00 -8.31
N ALA A 72 -6.19 19.07 -8.55
CA ALA A 72 -7.33 19.45 -7.69
C ALA A 72 -8.44 18.38 -7.67
N ARG A 73 -8.70 17.73 -8.82
CA ARG A 73 -9.62 16.59 -8.88
C ARG A 73 -9.07 15.39 -8.12
N ILE A 74 -7.81 15.02 -8.31
CA ILE A 74 -7.14 13.91 -7.60
C ILE A 74 -7.28 14.09 -6.09
N ARG A 75 -6.94 15.28 -5.57
CA ARG A 75 -7.10 15.60 -4.15
C ARG A 75 -8.53 15.38 -3.66
N ARG A 76 -9.52 15.88 -4.41
CA ARG A 76 -10.93 15.71 -4.05
C ARG A 76 -11.31 14.24 -3.99
N ASP A 77 -10.93 13.48 -5.02
CA ASP A 77 -11.25 12.05 -5.13
C ASP A 77 -10.60 11.27 -3.96
N MET A 78 -9.32 11.53 -3.62
CA MET A 78 -8.65 10.93 -2.46
C MET A 78 -9.36 11.24 -1.14
N GLN A 79 -9.93 12.43 -0.99
CA GLN A 79 -10.61 12.85 0.24
C GLN A 79 -12.10 12.44 0.29
N THR A 80 -12.64 11.88 -0.79
CA THR A 80 -14.06 11.54 -0.91
C THR A 80 -14.26 10.03 -0.80
N PRO A 81 -15.06 9.54 0.17
CA PRO A 81 -15.41 8.13 0.23
C PRO A 81 -16.07 7.66 -1.08
N SER A 82 -15.65 6.50 -1.58
CA SER A 82 -16.23 5.88 -2.76
C SER A 82 -16.28 4.36 -2.59
N THR A 83 -17.23 3.73 -3.26
CA THR A 83 -17.29 2.27 -3.44
C THR A 83 -16.87 1.85 -4.86
N THR A 84 -16.51 2.81 -5.71
CA THR A 84 -16.16 2.56 -7.12
C THR A 84 -14.69 2.21 -7.33
N TRP A 85 -13.84 2.46 -6.33
CA TRP A 85 -12.42 2.15 -6.32
C TRP A 85 -11.92 2.04 -4.88
N ASP A 86 -10.78 1.39 -4.70
CA ASP A 86 -10.12 1.22 -3.41
C ASP A 86 -9.29 2.47 -3.07
N ASN A 87 -9.73 3.25 -2.08
CA ASN A 87 -9.13 4.53 -1.74
C ASN A 87 -8.26 4.40 -0.49
N GLU A 88 -7.00 4.01 -0.69
CA GLU A 88 -6.03 3.78 0.38
C GLU A 88 -5.83 4.97 1.33
N TRP A 89 -6.02 6.20 0.83
CA TRP A 89 -5.92 7.40 1.67
C TRP A 89 -6.95 7.42 2.81
N LEU A 90 -8.13 6.85 2.57
CA LEU A 90 -9.21 6.77 3.57
C LEU A 90 -9.16 5.48 4.41
N GLU A 91 -8.31 4.53 4.03
CA GLU A 91 -8.13 3.27 4.75
C GLU A 91 -7.18 3.38 5.95
N ILE A 92 -6.25 4.33 5.91
CA ILE A 92 -5.14 4.45 6.86
C ILE A 92 -5.37 5.51 7.93
N ALA A 93 -4.45 5.61 8.90
CA ALA A 93 -4.55 6.61 9.95
C ALA A 93 -4.20 8.03 9.53
N GLY A 94 -3.29 8.13 8.57
CA GLY A 94 -2.76 9.39 8.10
C GLY A 94 -1.42 9.14 7.40
N PRO A 95 -0.73 10.21 7.00
CA PRO A 95 0.55 10.11 6.29
C PRO A 95 1.68 9.45 7.09
N GLU A 96 1.56 9.35 8.41
CA GLU A 96 2.46 8.57 9.28
C GLU A 96 2.37 7.07 9.03
N SER A 97 1.29 6.58 8.41
CA SER A 97 1.09 5.17 8.07
C SER A 97 1.72 4.79 6.73
N ILE A 98 2.32 5.74 6.00
CA ILE A 98 2.94 5.51 4.69
C ILE A 98 4.45 5.64 4.82
N LEU A 99 5.17 4.53 4.74
CA LEU A 99 6.63 4.46 4.83
C LEU A 99 7.24 4.29 3.44
N ILE A 100 8.16 5.19 3.05
CA ILE A 100 8.90 5.06 1.79
C ILE A 100 9.82 3.84 1.86
N GLY A 101 9.62 2.88 0.96
CA GLY A 101 10.46 1.69 0.84
C GLY A 101 11.53 1.85 -0.22
N VAL A 102 11.12 1.95 -1.47
CA VAL A 102 12.00 1.96 -2.65
C VAL A 102 11.80 3.23 -3.46
N VAL A 103 12.90 3.81 -3.94
CA VAL A 103 12.92 4.94 -4.86
C VAL A 103 13.94 4.69 -5.96
N GLN A 104 13.73 5.28 -7.14
CA GLN A 104 14.65 5.18 -8.28
C GLN A 104 15.50 6.44 -8.47
N ASN A 105 14.99 7.60 -8.05
CA ASN A 105 15.68 8.88 -8.11
C ASN A 105 16.69 8.99 -6.95
N PRO A 106 18.01 9.10 -7.22
CA PRO A 106 19.03 9.19 -6.19
C PRO A 106 18.83 10.36 -5.21
N LYS A 107 18.15 11.44 -5.63
CA LYS A 107 17.84 12.59 -4.77
C LYS A 107 16.85 12.26 -3.66
N LEU A 108 16.05 11.20 -3.84
CA LEU A 108 15.03 10.77 -2.89
C LEU A 108 15.52 9.70 -1.91
N LEU A 109 16.72 9.12 -2.12
CA LEU A 109 17.33 8.12 -1.23
C LEU A 109 17.32 8.54 0.26
N PRO A 110 17.58 9.82 0.64
CA PRO A 110 17.50 10.24 2.05
C PRO A 110 16.12 10.08 2.70
N PHE A 111 15.05 9.89 1.91
CA PHE A 111 13.69 9.69 2.38
C PHE A 111 13.28 8.21 2.48
N GLN A 112 14.10 7.26 2.00
CA GLN A 112 13.84 5.84 2.25
C GLN A 112 13.85 5.56 3.76
N GLY A 113 12.88 4.77 4.23
CA GLY A 113 12.64 4.51 5.64
C GLY A 113 12.04 5.70 6.40
N LYS A 114 11.60 6.77 5.71
CA LYS A 114 10.84 7.89 6.31
C LYS A 114 9.36 7.78 5.97
N THR A 115 8.53 8.34 6.83
CA THR A 115 7.09 8.42 6.58
C THR A 115 6.76 9.60 5.68
N ILE A 116 5.61 9.57 5.00
CA ILE A 116 5.12 10.76 4.27
C ILE A 116 4.90 11.95 5.20
N ALA A 117 4.57 11.72 6.47
CA ALA A 117 4.51 12.80 7.46
C ALA A 117 5.88 13.48 7.67
N ASP A 118 6.97 12.71 7.67
CA ASP A 118 8.33 13.26 7.79
C ASP A 118 8.75 14.02 6.53
N VAL A 119 8.44 13.48 5.35
CA VAL A 119 8.72 14.13 4.05
C VAL A 119 7.94 15.44 3.96
N ALA A 120 6.64 15.44 4.27
CA ALA A 120 5.79 16.61 4.24
C ALA A 120 6.30 17.71 5.18
N ARG A 121 6.78 17.34 6.38
CA ARG A 121 7.42 18.26 7.33
C ARG A 121 8.71 18.85 6.76
N ALA A 122 9.56 18.03 6.15
CA ALA A 122 10.83 18.46 5.56
C ALA A 122 10.63 19.38 4.34
N TRP A 123 9.58 19.14 3.56
CA TRP A 123 9.25 19.95 2.38
C TRP A 123 8.35 21.15 2.69
N HIS A 124 7.85 21.26 3.92
CA HIS A 124 6.86 22.27 4.33
C HIS A 124 5.60 22.24 3.45
N LYS A 125 5.07 21.04 3.17
CA LYS A 125 3.93 20.81 2.28
C LYS A 125 2.82 20.03 2.96
N ASP A 126 1.62 20.13 2.39
CA ASP A 126 0.50 19.25 2.71
C ASP A 126 0.83 17.79 2.32
N PRO A 127 0.38 16.77 3.07
CA PRO A 127 0.68 15.38 2.76
C PRO A 127 0.21 14.89 1.38
N ILE A 128 -0.98 15.28 0.90
CA ILE A 128 -1.44 14.86 -0.44
C ILE A 128 -0.61 15.53 -1.52
N ASP A 129 -0.21 16.79 -1.32
CA ASP A 129 0.71 17.45 -2.24
C ASP A 129 2.10 16.80 -2.23
N THR A 130 2.53 16.35 -1.06
CA THR A 130 3.78 15.61 -0.89
C THR A 130 3.74 14.30 -1.65
N ILE A 131 2.65 13.53 -1.57
CA ILE A 131 2.44 12.30 -2.38
C ILE A 131 2.57 12.63 -3.87
N CYS A 132 1.83 13.63 -4.36
CA CYS A 132 1.85 14.01 -5.77
C CYS A 132 3.25 14.43 -6.25
N ASP A 133 3.95 15.26 -5.48
CA ASP A 133 5.28 15.75 -5.84
C ASP A 133 6.34 14.66 -5.78
N PHE A 134 6.25 13.75 -4.79
CA PHE A 134 7.18 12.62 -4.68
C PHE A 134 7.03 11.68 -5.87
N LEU A 135 5.79 11.37 -6.28
CA LEU A 135 5.52 10.59 -7.49
C LEU A 135 6.07 11.29 -8.75
N ILE A 136 5.94 12.63 -8.84
CA ILE A 136 6.54 13.41 -9.93
C ILE A 136 8.06 13.26 -9.96
N GLU A 137 8.72 13.43 -8.81
CA GLU A 137 10.18 13.38 -8.70
C GLU A 137 10.74 11.98 -8.99
N ASP A 138 10.00 10.92 -8.66
CA ASP A 138 10.43 9.53 -8.87
C ASP A 138 9.86 8.88 -10.14
N ASN A 139 9.21 9.65 -11.01
CA ASN A 139 8.53 9.17 -12.22
C ASN A 139 7.52 8.03 -11.97
N GLY A 140 6.89 8.01 -10.79
CA GLY A 140 5.91 7.00 -10.39
C GLY A 140 6.50 5.63 -10.05
N PHE A 141 7.80 5.52 -9.79
CA PHE A 141 8.45 4.25 -9.46
C PHE A 141 8.68 4.00 -7.96
N THR A 142 8.14 4.88 -7.11
CA THR A 142 8.25 4.71 -5.66
C THR A 142 7.37 3.57 -5.18
N SER A 143 7.88 2.73 -4.29
CA SER A 143 7.08 1.74 -3.55
C SER A 143 7.06 2.05 -2.07
N VAL A 144 5.93 1.81 -1.42
CA VAL A 144 5.69 2.15 0.00
C VAL A 144 5.18 0.95 0.78
N ALA A 145 5.55 0.90 2.06
CA ALA A 145 4.86 0.06 3.04
C ALA A 145 3.75 0.88 3.70
N VAL A 146 2.54 0.34 3.72
CA VAL A 146 1.34 1.06 4.19
C VAL A 146 0.72 0.33 5.36
N PHE A 147 0.77 0.96 6.54
CA PHE A 147 0.25 0.41 7.79
C PHE A 147 -1.26 0.67 7.93
N GLY A 148 -2.06 -0.22 7.36
CA GLY A 148 -3.53 -0.12 7.42
C GLY A 148 -4.25 -1.36 7.96
N MET A 149 -3.54 -2.30 8.58
CA MET A 149 -4.15 -3.48 9.22
C MET A 149 -4.07 -3.42 10.75
N ASN A 150 -4.98 -4.10 11.43
CA ASN A 150 -4.98 -4.23 12.87
C ASN A 150 -4.17 -5.46 13.32
N GLU A 151 -3.33 -5.31 14.34
CA GLU A 151 -2.46 -6.38 14.82
C GLU A 151 -3.22 -7.60 15.35
N ALA A 152 -4.35 -7.39 16.05
CA ALA A 152 -5.14 -8.50 16.57
C ALA A 152 -5.81 -9.31 15.44
N ASP A 153 -6.23 -8.64 14.36
CA ASP A 153 -6.76 -9.32 13.18
C ASP A 153 -5.69 -10.13 12.46
N VAL A 154 -4.49 -9.57 12.26
CA VAL A 154 -3.36 -10.28 11.64
C VAL A 154 -2.97 -11.50 12.49
N ALA A 155 -2.85 -11.33 13.80
CA ALA A 155 -2.54 -12.43 14.72
C ALA A 155 -3.61 -13.52 14.69
N LEU A 156 -4.90 -13.16 14.62
CA LEU A 156 -5.98 -14.13 14.53
C LEU A 156 -5.94 -14.90 13.21
N ALA A 157 -5.67 -14.25 12.09
CA ALA A 157 -5.53 -14.92 10.80
C ALA A 157 -4.40 -15.96 10.82
N LEU A 158 -3.26 -15.63 11.40
CA LEU A 158 -2.09 -16.53 11.50
C LEU A 158 -2.33 -17.76 12.40
N GLN A 159 -3.29 -17.69 13.32
CA GLN A 159 -3.62 -18.81 14.20
C GLN A 159 -4.44 -19.89 13.51
N GLN A 160 -4.99 -19.62 12.33
CA GLN A 160 -5.89 -20.55 11.66
C GLN A 160 -5.11 -21.69 11.00
N PRO A 161 -5.52 -22.97 11.19
CA PRO A 161 -4.78 -24.12 10.68
C PRO A 161 -4.81 -24.23 9.15
N TRP A 162 -5.68 -23.47 8.49
CA TRP A 162 -5.82 -23.40 7.03
C TRP A 162 -5.15 -22.16 6.42
N VAL A 163 -4.39 -21.40 7.21
CA VAL A 163 -3.60 -20.26 6.77
C VAL A 163 -2.12 -20.61 6.74
N ALA A 164 -1.49 -20.41 5.59
CA ALA A 164 -0.03 -20.47 5.44
C ALA A 164 0.60 -19.07 5.64
N ILE A 165 1.88 -19.05 6.02
CA ILE A 165 2.65 -17.81 6.10
C ILE A 165 3.24 -17.49 4.73
N ASP A 166 3.02 -16.26 4.28
CA ASP A 166 3.65 -15.67 3.08
C ASP A 166 4.56 -14.51 3.52
N ASN A 167 5.68 -14.30 2.84
CA ASN A 167 6.57 -13.16 3.08
C ASN A 167 6.18 -11.90 2.29
N ASP A 168 5.32 -12.06 1.28
CA ASP A 168 4.84 -11.08 0.31
C ASP A 168 5.98 -10.17 -0.19
N SER A 169 7.06 -10.83 -0.59
CA SER A 169 8.28 -10.22 -1.07
C SER A 169 8.67 -10.78 -2.43
N GLN A 170 9.20 -9.90 -3.29
CA GLN A 170 9.79 -10.32 -4.55
C GLN A 170 11.11 -11.05 -4.30
N GLY A 171 11.35 -12.14 -5.04
CA GLY A 171 12.66 -12.79 -5.04
C GLY A 171 13.70 -11.89 -5.71
N THR A 172 14.77 -11.53 -4.99
CA THR A 172 15.85 -10.69 -5.52
C THR A 172 17.05 -11.54 -5.89
N ALA A 173 17.67 -11.25 -7.04
CA ALA A 173 18.92 -11.91 -7.42
C ALA A 173 20.06 -11.46 -6.49
N PRO A 174 20.99 -12.35 -6.09
CA PRO A 174 22.12 -11.95 -5.25
C PRO A 174 23.16 -11.10 -6.01
N ASP A 175 23.10 -11.09 -7.34
CA ASP A 175 24.05 -10.42 -8.22
C ASP A 175 23.41 -9.90 -9.53
N GLY A 176 24.20 -9.18 -10.32
CA GLY A 176 23.78 -8.64 -11.61
C GLY A 176 22.83 -7.44 -11.51
N LEU A 177 22.25 -7.05 -12.65
CA LEU A 177 21.34 -5.91 -12.75
C LEU A 177 20.11 -6.05 -11.84
N LEU A 178 19.60 -7.28 -11.67
CA LEU A 178 18.43 -7.58 -10.84
C LEU A 178 18.76 -7.73 -9.33
N GLY A 179 20.04 -7.71 -8.97
CA GLY A 179 20.49 -7.65 -7.57
C GLY A 179 20.86 -6.24 -7.11
N ALA A 180 20.77 -5.25 -8.00
CA ALA A 180 20.96 -3.84 -7.66
C ALA A 180 19.70 -3.18 -7.10
N GLU A 181 18.54 -3.83 -7.25
CA GLU A 181 17.30 -3.38 -6.63
C GLU A 181 17.36 -3.60 -5.12
N HIS A 182 16.87 -2.62 -4.36
CA HIS A 182 16.69 -2.81 -2.94
C HIS A 182 15.56 -3.82 -2.73
N PRO A 183 15.84 -4.99 -2.14
CA PRO A 183 14.79 -5.95 -1.85
C PRO A 183 13.74 -5.28 -0.96
N HIS A 184 12.51 -5.78 -1.02
CA HIS A 184 11.47 -5.37 -0.07
C HIS A 184 12.09 -5.35 1.34
N PRO A 185 11.89 -4.31 2.17
CA PRO A 185 12.58 -4.20 3.46
C PRO A 185 12.37 -5.37 4.43
N ARG A 186 11.46 -6.30 4.09
CA ARG A 186 11.07 -7.49 4.83
C ARG A 186 11.29 -8.79 4.04
N ALA A 187 12.08 -8.75 2.95
CA ALA A 187 12.54 -9.90 2.17
C ALA A 187 13.52 -10.79 2.97
#